data_AF-A0A9E1RTI8-F1
#
_entry.id   AF-A0A9E1RTI8-F1
#
_cell.length_a   1.000
_cell.length_b   1.000
_cell.length_c   1.000
_cell.angle_alpha   90.00
_cell.angle_beta   90.00
_cell.angle_gamma   90.00
#
_symmetry.space_group_name_H-M   'P 1'
#
loop_
_entity.id
_entity.type
_entity.pdbx_description
1 polymer ?
#
loop_
_entity_poly.entity_id
_entity_poly.type
_entity_poly.pdbx_seq_one_letter_code
_entity_poly.pdbx_strand_id
1 'polypeptide(L)'
;IAEHLAFIQNGVGAIISPFDCYFLLRGFKTLGVRMDRHCDNAQAVVEMLSTNSAISEILYPGLPGHLGHDTATKQMRNYGGMVSFIPSGGVEAAHKIVTSTKLFTLAESLGAVESLIEVPAGMTHGSTAGSPLEVNPALVRLSVGIENIEDILEDLTQALS
;
A
#
# COMPACT_ATOMS: atom_id res chain seq x y z
N ILE A 1 14.28 10.52 -26.91
CA ILE A 1 13.13 10.43 -25.98
C ILE A 1 13.10 11.63 -25.04
N ALA A 2 14.15 11.92 -24.27
CA ALA A 2 14.18 13.04 -23.32
C ALA A 2 13.82 14.41 -23.93
N GLU A 3 14.41 14.78 -25.07
CA GLU A 3 14.10 16.06 -25.76
C GLU A 3 12.64 16.16 -26.20
N HIS A 4 12.07 15.06 -26.67
CA HIS A 4 10.67 15.00 -27.07
C HIS A 4 9.73 15.16 -25.87
N LEU A 5 10.04 14.52 -24.74
CA LEU A 5 9.29 14.69 -23.49
C LEU A 5 9.38 16.14 -22.98
N ALA A 6 10.56 16.76 -23.05
CA ALA A 6 10.75 18.15 -22.65
C ALA A 6 9.94 19.13 -23.53
N PHE A 7 9.90 18.89 -24.84
CA PHE A 7 9.07 19.66 -25.76
C PHE A 7 7.58 19.57 -25.41
N ILE A 8 7.08 18.36 -25.15
CA ILE A 8 5.68 18.15 -24.73
C ILE A 8 5.40 18.80 -23.37
N GLN A 9 6.27 18.60 -22.38
CA GLN A 9 6.10 19.19 -21.04
C GLN A 9 5.97 20.71 -21.12
N ASN A 10 6.86 21.35 -21.88
CA ASN A 10 6.83 22.79 -22.11
C ASN A 10 5.58 23.22 -22.89
N GLY A 11 5.20 22.48 -23.93
CA GLY A 11 4.07 22.82 -24.78
C GLY A 11 2.70 22.64 -24.13
N VAL A 12 2.53 21.59 -23.31
CA VAL A 12 1.28 21.29 -22.59
C VAL A 12 1.18 22.11 -21.30
N GLY A 13 2.30 22.42 -20.67
CA GLY A 13 2.34 23.25 -19.46
C GLY A 13 1.90 22.53 -18.17
N ALA A 14 1.79 21.20 -18.18
CA ALA A 14 1.58 20.39 -16.98
C ALA A 14 2.86 20.29 -16.14
N ILE A 15 3.28 21.43 -15.57
CA ILE A 15 4.51 21.58 -14.78
C ILE A 15 4.21 21.67 -13.29
N ILE A 16 5.18 21.27 -12.47
CA ILE A 16 5.12 21.29 -11.01
C ILE A 16 5.51 22.67 -10.46
N SER A 17 4.82 23.13 -9.41
CA SER A 17 5.17 24.36 -8.70
C SER A 17 6.59 24.28 -8.12
N PRO A 18 7.38 25.37 -8.13
CA PRO A 18 8.70 25.38 -7.49
C PRO A 18 8.69 24.99 -6.01
N PHE A 19 7.61 25.30 -5.28
CA PHE A 19 7.47 24.91 -3.88
C PHE A 19 7.24 23.40 -3.71
N ASP A 20 6.44 22.79 -4.59
CA ASP A 20 6.22 21.35 -4.58
C ASP A 20 7.50 20.60 -4.96
N CYS A 21 8.28 21.12 -5.93
CA CYS A 21 9.62 20.62 -6.23
C CYS A 21 10.52 20.60 -4.98
N TYR A 22 10.48 21.68 -4.20
CA TYR A 22 11.26 21.77 -2.97
C TYR A 22 10.82 20.72 -1.93
N PHE A 23 9.52 20.54 -1.70
CA PHE A 23 9.02 19.52 -0.79
C PHE A 23 9.36 18.10 -1.24
N LEU A 24 9.26 17.84 -2.54
CA LEU A 24 9.65 16.57 -3.13
C LEU A 24 11.15 16.28 -2.91
N LEU A 25 12.03 17.25 -3.24
CA LEU A 25 13.47 17.13 -3.02
C LEU A 25 13.81 16.97 -1.53
N ARG A 26 13.08 17.63 -0.63
CA ARG A 26 13.22 17.45 0.81
C ARG A 26 12.88 16.02 1.23
N GLY A 27 11.78 15.45 0.72
CA GLY A 27 11.36 14.06 0.99
C GLY A 27 12.31 13.02 0.40
N PHE A 28 12.94 13.30 -0.75
CA PHE A 28 13.92 12.41 -1.38
C PHE A 28 15.15 12.16 -0.50
N LYS A 29 15.56 13.14 0.31
CA LYS A 29 16.72 12.99 1.21
C LYS A 29 16.57 11.85 2.23
N THR A 30 15.33 11.48 2.56
CA THR A 30 15.03 10.38 3.50
C THR A 30 14.41 9.17 2.82
N LEU A 31 14.37 9.11 1.47
CA LEU A 31 13.71 8.02 0.76
C LEU A 31 14.29 6.65 1.13
N GLY A 32 15.62 6.51 1.16
CA GLY A 32 16.26 5.23 1.48
C GLY A 32 15.84 4.69 2.84
N VAL A 33 16.04 5.48 3.91
CA VAL A 33 15.71 5.07 5.27
C VAL A 33 14.20 4.83 5.50
N ARG A 34 13.33 5.58 4.79
CA ARG A 34 11.89 5.33 4.84
C ARG A 34 11.53 4.03 4.15
N MET A 35 12.10 3.76 2.97
CA MET A 35 11.83 2.52 2.24
C MET A 35 12.32 1.29 2.99
N ASP A 36 13.47 1.36 3.66
CA ASP A 36 13.96 0.27 4.53
C ASP A 36 12.91 -0.05 5.59
N ARG A 37 12.45 0.98 6.34
CA ARG A 37 11.43 0.79 7.38
C ARG A 37 10.08 0.31 6.83
N HIS A 38 9.63 0.85 5.70
CA HIS A 38 8.39 0.40 5.06
C HIS A 38 8.43 -1.10 4.72
N CYS A 39 9.56 -1.58 4.17
CA CYS A 39 9.69 -2.99 3.81
C CYS A 39 9.74 -3.88 5.05
N ASP A 40 10.50 -3.49 6.08
CA ASP A 40 10.61 -4.24 7.33
C ASP A 40 9.24 -4.35 8.02
N ASN A 41 8.51 -3.23 8.11
CA ASN A 41 7.19 -3.20 8.73
C ASN A 41 6.17 -4.02 7.91
N ALA A 42 6.17 -3.90 6.58
CA ALA A 42 5.28 -4.66 5.72
C ALA A 42 5.52 -6.16 5.79
N GLN A 43 6.79 -6.59 5.87
CA GLN A 43 7.14 -8.00 6.06
C GLN A 43 6.56 -8.55 7.38
N ALA A 44 6.73 -7.82 8.49
CA ALA A 44 6.17 -8.22 9.78
C ALA A 44 4.63 -8.26 9.79
N VAL A 45 3.97 -7.30 9.12
CA VAL A 45 2.51 -7.31 8.91
C VAL A 45 2.08 -8.56 8.14
N VAL A 46 2.78 -8.89 7.06
CA VAL A 46 2.50 -10.08 6.24
C VAL A 46 2.67 -11.37 7.01
N GLU A 47 3.70 -11.47 7.84
CA GLU A 47 3.93 -12.64 8.72
C GLU A 47 2.78 -12.81 9.72
N MET A 48 2.35 -11.72 10.37
CA MET A 48 1.21 -11.75 11.28
C MET A 48 -0.08 -12.18 10.55
N LEU A 49 -0.39 -11.56 9.41
CA LEU A 49 -1.57 -11.90 8.62
C LEU A 49 -1.57 -13.36 8.17
N SER A 50 -0.39 -13.91 7.82
CA SER A 50 -0.24 -15.31 7.36
C SER A 50 -0.58 -16.35 8.43
N THR A 51 -0.55 -15.96 9.71
CA THR A 51 -0.92 -16.83 10.84
C THR A 51 -2.38 -16.68 11.27
N ASN A 52 -3.11 -15.71 10.70
CA ASN A 52 -4.47 -15.40 11.12
C ASN A 52 -5.51 -16.11 10.23
N SER A 53 -6.31 -17.00 10.83
CA SER A 53 -7.36 -17.76 10.13
C SER A 53 -8.49 -16.90 9.55
N ALA A 54 -8.62 -15.65 9.98
CA ALA A 54 -9.58 -14.70 9.43
C ALA A 54 -9.16 -14.15 8.05
N ILE A 55 -7.96 -14.48 7.56
CA ILE A 55 -7.44 -14.05 6.26
C ILE A 55 -7.52 -15.21 5.26
N SER A 56 -8.14 -14.98 4.11
CA SER A 56 -8.26 -15.99 3.05
C SER A 56 -7.12 -15.92 2.03
N GLU A 57 -6.62 -14.71 1.76
CA GLU A 57 -5.59 -14.46 0.75
C GLU A 57 -4.75 -13.24 1.15
N ILE A 58 -3.43 -13.30 0.87
CA ILE A 58 -2.50 -12.19 1.04
C ILE A 58 -1.77 -11.97 -0.28
N LEU A 59 -1.71 -10.70 -0.69
CA LEU A 59 -1.07 -10.22 -1.91
C LEU A 59 0.14 -9.38 -1.49
N TYR A 60 1.31 -10.01 -1.51
CA TYR A 60 2.59 -9.35 -1.22
C TYR A 60 3.71 -10.00 -2.03
N PRO A 61 4.55 -9.23 -2.77
CA PRO A 61 5.59 -9.81 -3.61
C PRO A 61 6.64 -10.64 -2.86
N GLY A 62 6.83 -10.39 -1.56
CA GLY A 62 7.76 -11.13 -0.71
C GLY A 62 7.27 -12.51 -0.25
N LEU A 63 5.99 -12.84 -0.43
CA LEU A 63 5.45 -14.13 0.00
C LEU A 63 5.86 -15.28 -0.94
N PRO A 64 6.39 -16.38 -0.40
CA PRO A 64 6.58 -17.61 -1.16
C PRO A 64 5.23 -18.08 -1.72
N GLY A 65 5.12 -18.18 -3.04
CA GLY A 65 3.88 -18.55 -3.74
C GLY A 65 3.08 -17.38 -4.32
N HIS A 66 3.46 -16.12 -4.04
CA HIS A 66 2.88 -14.98 -4.74
C HIS A 66 3.20 -15.04 -6.24
N LEU A 67 2.22 -14.74 -7.09
CA LEU A 67 2.43 -14.67 -8.53
C LEU A 67 3.48 -13.61 -8.85
N GLY A 68 4.63 -14.03 -9.38
CA GLY A 68 5.74 -13.13 -9.70
C GLY A 68 6.74 -12.91 -8.56
N HIS A 69 6.68 -13.68 -7.46
CA HIS A 69 7.70 -13.67 -6.41
C HIS A 69 9.12 -13.80 -6.99
N ASP A 70 9.37 -14.81 -7.83
CA ASP A 70 10.69 -15.03 -8.47
C ASP A 70 11.16 -13.82 -9.28
N THR A 71 10.24 -13.14 -9.97
CA THR A 71 10.55 -11.93 -10.74
C THR A 71 10.87 -10.77 -9.80
N ALA A 72 10.07 -10.60 -8.74
CA ALA A 72 10.30 -9.59 -7.72
C ALA A 72 11.68 -9.77 -7.07
N THR A 73 12.02 -10.99 -6.62
CA THR A 73 13.33 -11.31 -6.02
C THR A 73 14.50 -11.05 -6.98
N LYS A 74 14.31 -11.27 -8.29
CA LYS A 74 15.36 -11.01 -9.30
C LYS A 74 15.61 -9.52 -9.55
N GLN A 75 14.58 -8.68 -9.49
CA GLN A 75 14.68 -7.28 -9.97
C GLN A 75 14.53 -6.22 -8.87
N MET A 76 14.02 -6.58 -7.69
CA MET A 76 13.78 -5.67 -6.57
C MET A 76 14.85 -5.87 -5.48
N ARG A 77 15.23 -4.79 -4.81
CA ARG A 77 16.13 -4.87 -3.64
C ARG A 77 15.40 -5.37 -2.38
N ASN A 78 14.11 -5.04 -2.29
CA ASN A 78 13.17 -5.48 -1.26
C ASN A 78 11.74 -5.30 -1.80
N TYR A 79 10.70 -5.74 -1.09
CA TYR A 79 9.35 -5.94 -1.65
C TYR A 79 8.37 -4.76 -1.47
N GLY A 80 8.77 -3.71 -0.74
CA GLY A 80 7.99 -2.48 -0.57
C GLY A 80 7.04 -2.47 0.63
N GLY A 81 6.40 -1.32 0.88
CA GLY A 81 5.49 -1.10 2.02
C GLY A 81 4.01 -1.38 1.76
N MET A 82 3.67 -1.93 0.59
CA MET A 82 2.29 -2.14 0.18
C MET A 82 1.88 -3.59 0.42
N VAL A 83 0.80 -3.79 1.16
CA VAL A 83 0.25 -5.12 1.46
C VAL A 83 -1.25 -5.11 1.14
N SER A 84 -1.74 -6.12 0.44
CA SER A 84 -3.18 -6.33 0.27
C SER A 84 -3.59 -7.69 0.80
N PHE A 85 -4.81 -7.81 1.27
CA PHE A 85 -5.36 -9.08 1.73
C PHE A 85 -6.88 -9.12 1.55
N ILE A 86 -7.42 -10.34 1.59
CA ILE A 86 -8.86 -10.58 1.57
C ILE A 86 -9.23 -11.30 2.87
N PRO A 87 -10.15 -10.76 3.68
CA PRO A 87 -10.64 -11.45 4.87
C PRO A 87 -11.64 -12.55 4.48
N SER A 88 -11.60 -13.67 5.20
CA SER A 88 -12.48 -14.83 5.01
C SER A 88 -13.97 -14.51 5.21
N GLY A 89 -14.29 -13.45 5.96
CA GLY A 89 -15.66 -12.95 6.17
C GLY A 89 -16.21 -12.06 5.05
N GLY A 90 -15.46 -11.87 3.96
CA GLY A 90 -15.90 -11.11 2.79
C GLY A 90 -16.02 -9.60 3.05
N VAL A 91 -16.93 -8.96 2.30
CA VAL A 91 -17.09 -7.49 2.25
C VAL A 91 -17.38 -6.89 3.63
N GLU A 92 -18.29 -7.48 4.39
CA GLU A 92 -18.63 -6.99 5.74
C GLU A 92 -17.42 -7.03 6.69
N ALA A 93 -16.62 -8.10 6.62
CA ALA A 93 -15.40 -8.18 7.41
C ALA A 93 -14.38 -7.13 6.98
N ALA A 94 -14.20 -6.90 5.67
CA ALA A 94 -13.32 -5.86 5.16
C ALA A 94 -13.73 -4.48 5.70
N HIS A 95 -15.01 -4.10 5.60
CA HIS A 95 -15.52 -2.84 6.14
C HIS A 95 -15.36 -2.73 7.66
N LYS A 96 -15.61 -3.80 8.41
CA LYS A 96 -15.38 -3.82 9.86
C LYS A 96 -13.92 -3.57 10.19
N ILE A 97 -12.99 -4.26 9.51
CA ILE A 97 -11.55 -4.12 9.76
C ILE A 97 -11.09 -2.68 9.52
N VAL A 98 -11.39 -2.11 8.34
CA VAL A 98 -10.89 -0.78 7.97
C VAL A 98 -11.48 0.37 8.81
N THR A 99 -12.59 0.12 9.50
CA THR A 99 -13.22 1.11 10.41
C THR A 99 -12.89 0.86 11.89
N SER A 100 -12.23 -0.25 12.21
CA SER A 100 -11.87 -0.64 13.58
C SER A 100 -10.41 -0.33 13.94
N THR A 101 -9.57 0.02 12.95
CA THR A 101 -8.21 0.48 13.17
C THR A 101 -8.20 1.86 13.81
N LYS A 102 -7.22 2.10 14.69
CA LYS A 102 -7.02 3.35 15.43
C LYS A 102 -5.72 4.04 15.03
N LEU A 103 -4.74 3.29 14.57
CA LEU A 103 -3.47 3.79 14.06
C LEU A 103 -3.56 3.96 12.54
N PHE A 104 -4.02 2.94 11.82
CA PHE A 104 -4.23 3.07 10.38
C PHE A 104 -5.36 4.07 10.10
N THR A 105 -5.04 5.09 9.30
CA THR A 105 -6.03 6.07 8.85
C THR A 105 -6.78 5.52 7.64
N LEU A 106 -8.12 5.48 7.72
CA LEU A 106 -8.97 5.16 6.58
C LEU A 106 -8.96 6.31 5.57
N ALA A 107 -8.11 6.20 4.55
CA ALA A 107 -7.94 7.24 3.54
C ALA A 107 -7.37 6.68 2.24
N GLU A 108 -7.63 7.41 1.15
CA GLU A 108 -6.96 7.21 -0.12
C GLU A 108 -5.50 7.70 -0.08
N SER A 109 -4.72 7.38 -1.12
CA SER A 109 -3.26 7.58 -1.22
C SER A 109 -2.43 6.44 -0.61
N LEU A 110 -1.09 6.59 -0.64
CA LEU A 110 -0.10 5.60 -0.18
C LEU A 110 1.32 6.21 -0.09
N GLY A 111 2.23 5.50 0.58
CA GLY A 111 3.66 5.83 0.65
C GLY A 111 4.00 7.04 1.54
N ALA A 112 3.03 7.48 2.34
CA ALA A 112 3.24 8.46 3.40
C ALA A 112 4.04 7.85 4.56
N VAL A 113 4.47 8.67 5.53
CA VAL A 113 5.13 8.14 6.74
C VAL A 113 4.11 7.48 7.67
N GLU A 114 2.87 7.94 7.59
CA GLU A 114 1.70 7.41 8.27
C GLU A 114 1.13 6.20 7.54
N SER A 115 0.62 5.25 8.32
CA SER A 115 -0.05 4.05 7.86
C SER A 115 -1.48 4.34 7.39
N LEU A 116 -1.82 3.91 6.18
CA LEU A 116 -3.14 4.10 5.56
C LEU A 116 -3.79 2.75 5.23
N ILE A 117 -5.11 2.69 5.37
CA ILE A 117 -5.93 1.52 5.04
C ILE A 117 -7.12 1.93 4.18
N GLU A 118 -7.50 1.09 3.21
CA GLU A 118 -8.67 1.33 2.38
C GLU A 118 -9.30 0.02 1.83
N VAL A 119 -10.52 0.14 1.32
CA VAL A 119 -11.17 -0.87 0.45
C VAL A 119 -11.19 -0.30 -0.97
N PRO A 120 -10.27 -0.71 -1.87
CA PRO A 120 -10.07 -0.02 -3.15
C PRO A 120 -11.32 0.01 -4.03
N ALA A 121 -12.13 -1.05 -4.02
CA ALA A 121 -13.34 -1.16 -4.85
C ALA A 121 -14.36 -0.03 -4.57
N GLY A 122 -14.45 0.43 -3.32
CA GLY A 122 -15.33 1.55 -2.92
C GLY A 122 -14.63 2.91 -2.86
N MET A 123 -13.33 2.97 -3.16
CA MET A 123 -12.48 4.15 -2.96
C MET A 123 -11.64 4.40 -4.21
N THR A 124 -10.32 4.16 -4.17
CA THR A 124 -9.38 4.50 -5.25
C THR A 124 -9.68 3.86 -6.61
N HIS A 125 -10.40 2.74 -6.64
CA HIS A 125 -10.76 2.01 -7.85
C HIS A 125 -12.26 2.05 -8.15
N GLY A 126 -13.03 2.94 -7.49
CA GLY A 126 -14.46 3.11 -7.76
C GLY A 126 -14.77 3.41 -9.23
N SER A 127 -13.83 4.03 -9.97
CA SER A 127 -13.95 4.28 -11.41
C SER A 127 -13.88 3.04 -12.31
N THR A 128 -13.49 1.88 -11.78
CA THR A 128 -13.35 0.61 -12.53
C THR A 128 -14.50 -0.37 -12.31
N ALA A 129 -15.50 -0.02 -11.50
CA ALA A 129 -16.65 -0.86 -11.21
C ALA A 129 -17.37 -1.33 -12.50
N GLY A 130 -17.69 -2.62 -12.58
CA GLY A 130 -18.31 -3.23 -13.76
C GLY A 130 -17.42 -3.37 -15.00
N SER A 131 -16.11 -3.13 -14.87
CA SER A 131 -15.14 -3.33 -15.95
C SER A 131 -14.32 -4.63 -15.76
N PRO A 132 -13.59 -5.12 -16.78
CA PRO A 132 -12.67 -6.26 -16.61
C PRO A 132 -11.53 -6.01 -15.61
N LEU A 133 -11.33 -4.76 -15.17
CA LEU A 133 -10.34 -4.36 -14.17
C LEU A 133 -10.94 -4.17 -12.77
N GLU A 134 -12.21 -4.57 -12.59
CA GLU A 134 -12.90 -4.48 -11.31
C GLU A 134 -12.14 -5.24 -10.22
N VAL A 135 -11.97 -4.57 -9.07
CA VAL A 135 -11.24 -5.10 -7.91
C VAL A 135 -12.22 -5.84 -7.01
N ASN A 136 -11.77 -6.93 -6.38
CA ASN A 136 -12.58 -7.65 -5.40
C ASN A 136 -13.10 -6.69 -4.30
N PRO A 137 -14.42 -6.59 -4.06
CA PRO A 137 -14.99 -5.68 -3.07
C PRO A 137 -14.57 -5.95 -1.61
N ALA A 138 -14.06 -7.15 -1.31
CA ALA A 138 -13.53 -7.50 0.00
C ALA A 138 -12.02 -7.26 0.14
N LEU A 139 -11.33 -6.81 -0.92
CA LEU A 139 -9.89 -6.56 -0.86
C LEU A 139 -9.62 -5.33 0.02
N VAL A 140 -8.77 -5.53 1.02
CA VAL A 140 -8.21 -4.46 1.87
C VAL A 140 -6.81 -4.15 1.39
N ARG A 141 -6.47 -2.86 1.27
CA ARG A 141 -5.11 -2.40 0.96
C ARG A 141 -4.54 -1.63 2.14
N LEU A 142 -3.33 -2.01 2.54
CA LEU A 142 -2.50 -1.33 3.51
C LEU A 142 -1.35 -0.61 2.78
N SER A 143 -1.18 0.68 3.09
CA SER A 143 0.08 1.38 2.92
C SER A 143 0.73 1.39 4.30
N VAL A 144 1.63 0.44 4.57
CA VAL A 144 2.27 0.30 5.88
C VAL A 144 3.30 1.41 6.05
N GLY A 145 3.14 2.24 7.07
CA GLY A 145 3.96 3.40 7.36
C GLY A 145 5.28 3.06 8.06
N ILE A 146 5.90 4.07 8.68
CA ILE A 146 7.18 3.95 9.39
C ILE A 146 7.04 4.04 10.92
N GLU A 147 5.83 3.88 11.44
CA GLU A 147 5.56 3.81 12.87
C GLU A 147 6.30 2.64 13.54
N ASN A 148 6.24 2.60 14.86
CA ASN A 148 6.69 1.45 15.62
C ASN A 148 5.91 0.19 15.18
N ILE A 149 6.63 -0.90 14.93
CA ILE A 149 6.01 -2.11 14.36
C ILE A 149 5.09 -2.80 15.37
N GLU A 150 5.42 -2.76 16.66
CA GLU A 150 4.56 -3.34 17.70
C GLU A 150 3.19 -2.64 17.73
N ASP A 151 3.16 -1.30 17.61
CA ASP A 151 1.91 -0.53 17.56
C ASP A 151 1.07 -0.86 16.31
N ILE A 152 1.72 -1.00 15.14
CA ILE A 152 1.08 -1.42 13.88
C ILE A 152 0.43 -2.80 14.03
N LEU A 153 1.16 -3.75 14.60
CA LEU A 153 0.69 -5.13 14.77
C LEU A 153 -0.43 -5.22 15.80
N GLU A 154 -0.36 -4.46 16.89
CA GLU A 154 -1.42 -4.40 17.91
C GLU A 154 -2.72 -3.85 17.31
N ASP A 155 -2.64 -2.74 16.55
CA ASP A 155 -3.80 -2.12 15.92
C ASP A 155 -4.50 -3.09 14.95
N LEU A 156 -3.72 -3.73 14.06
CA LEU A 156 -4.27 -4.70 13.12
C LEU A 156 -4.82 -5.94 13.81
N THR A 157 -4.14 -6.48 14.82
CA THR A 157 -4.60 -7.66 15.56
C THR A 157 -5.93 -7.39 16.25
N GLN A 158 -6.08 -6.20 16.85
CA GLN A 158 -7.34 -5.76 17.44
C GLN A 158 -8.45 -5.57 16.40
N ALA A 159 -8.14 -4.99 15.23
CA ALA A 159 -9.11 -4.78 14.17
C ALA A 159 -9.58 -6.08 13.49
N LEU A 160 -8.73 -7.11 13.50
CA LEU A 160 -8.99 -8.44 12.93
C LEU A 160 -9.79 -9.38 13.86
N SER A 161 -10.01 -8.98 15.12
CA SER A 161 -10.80 -9.74 16.11
C SER A 161 -12.31 -9.51 15.96
#